data_AF-A0A9P7KJ29-F1
#
_entry.id   AF-A0A9P7KJ29-F1
#
_cell.length_a   1.000
_cell.length_b   1.000
_cell.length_c   1.000
_cell.angle_alpha   90.00
_cell.angle_beta   90.00
_cell.angle_gamma   90.00
#
_symmetry.space_group_name_H-M   'P 1'
#
loop_
_entity.id
_entity.type
_entity.pdbx_description
1 polymer ?
#
loop_
_entity_poly.entity_id
_entity_poly.type
_entity_poly.pdbx_seq_one_letter_code
_entity_poly.pdbx_strand_id
1 'polypeptide(L)'
;MSSHGSGQMSTATTLTSEGVVGKPLKDIGEPIDPRLSLSSRPRDDQLDDGLVKQLSHLVHSEHHKGDLEKISVDSDEIIYFLAWVKQLKIKASCASTYNMGFPSMLRDLNCTPFQANVGLSVYALGFGVVPLVTASFSEEFGRHPLYLGSAVGFLLMYVVVAMANNIQTVIVGRLLQGAFGSTGATMVGGTITDIWSPRE
;
A
#
# COMPACT_ATOMS: atom_id res chain seq x y z
N MET A 1 0.60 -0.03 69.46
CA MET A 1 0.35 1.32 68.92
C MET A 1 0.77 1.34 67.48
N SER A 2 -0.03 1.97 66.61
CA SER A 2 0.36 2.60 65.34
C SER A 2 0.91 1.68 64.24
N SER A 3 0.18 1.41 63.15
CA SER A 3 -0.04 2.28 61.96
C SER A 3 0.85 1.81 60.80
N HIS A 4 0.21 1.30 59.74
CA HIS A 4 0.17 1.90 58.40
C HIS A 4 1.47 1.88 57.58
N GLY A 5 1.37 1.28 56.39
CA GLY A 5 1.80 1.95 55.17
C GLY A 5 2.87 1.25 54.35
N SER A 6 2.45 0.53 53.32
CA SER A 6 3.14 0.48 52.01
C SER A 6 2.11 -0.06 51.01
N GLY A 7 1.77 0.63 49.93
CA GLY A 7 2.69 1.28 49.00
C GLY A 7 2.81 0.35 47.79
N GLN A 8 2.27 0.81 46.67
CA GLN A 8 1.89 0.04 45.49
C GLN A 8 3.02 -0.66 44.72
N MET A 9 2.57 -1.45 43.74
CA MET A 9 3.14 -1.60 42.40
C MET A 9 4.33 -2.54 42.25
N SER A 10 4.06 -3.72 41.71
CA SER A 10 5.00 -4.36 40.78
C SER A 10 4.22 -5.17 39.74
N THR A 11 3.97 -4.50 38.62
CA THR A 11 3.67 -5.05 37.30
C THR A 11 4.67 -6.13 36.92
N ALA A 12 4.18 -7.33 36.62
CA ALA A 12 4.91 -8.32 35.84
C ALA A 12 3.94 -9.00 34.86
N THR A 13 3.61 -8.26 33.80
CA THR A 13 3.03 -8.82 32.58
C THR A 13 4.17 -9.54 31.85
N THR A 14 4.34 -10.83 32.13
CA THR A 14 5.19 -11.70 31.31
C THR A 14 4.36 -12.30 30.19
N LEU A 15 4.62 -11.83 28.98
CA LEU A 15 4.09 -12.33 27.72
C LEU A 15 4.63 -13.75 27.45
N THR A 16 3.74 -14.72 27.18
CA THR A 16 4.06 -15.95 26.44
C THR A 16 2.99 -16.25 25.39
N SER A 17 3.33 -15.89 24.15
CA SER A 17 2.95 -16.32 22.79
C SER A 17 1.67 -17.09 22.41
N GLU A 18 0.70 -17.42 23.24
CA GLU A 18 -0.61 -17.92 22.75
C GLU A 18 -1.77 -17.26 23.50
N GLY A 19 -2.67 -16.62 22.75
CA GLY A 19 -3.75 -15.76 23.26
C GLY A 19 -4.92 -16.51 23.88
N VAL A 20 -4.68 -17.41 24.84
CA VAL A 20 -5.72 -18.05 25.65
C VAL A 20 -5.63 -17.54 27.08
N VAL A 21 -6.49 -16.59 27.42
CA VAL A 21 -6.69 -16.12 28.81
C VAL A 21 -7.50 -17.19 29.55
N GLY A 22 -6.80 -18.12 30.20
CA GLY A 22 -7.42 -19.04 31.16
C GLY A 22 -7.79 -18.29 32.44
N LYS A 23 -9.09 -18.23 32.78
CA LYS A 23 -9.53 -17.77 34.11
C LYS A 23 -9.11 -18.79 35.18
N PRO A 24 -8.60 -18.37 36.34
CA PRO A 24 -8.18 -19.29 37.40
C PRO A 24 -9.40 -19.99 38.06
N LEU A 25 -9.26 -21.28 38.32
CA LEU A 25 -10.25 -22.25 38.84
C LEU A 25 -10.94 -21.93 40.18
N LYS A 26 -10.75 -20.74 40.73
CA LYS A 26 -11.36 -20.27 41.99
C LYS A 26 -12.64 -19.46 41.81
N ASP A 27 -12.97 -19.07 40.57
CA ASP A 27 -14.18 -18.31 40.22
C ASP A 27 -15.38 -19.19 39.79
N ILE A 28 -15.29 -20.52 39.87
CA ILE A 28 -16.40 -21.45 39.51
C ILE A 28 -17.23 -21.82 40.75
N GLY A 29 -17.30 -20.91 41.73
CA GLY A 29 -17.93 -21.13 43.03
C GLY A 29 -19.26 -20.39 43.21
N GLU A 30 -20.02 -20.11 42.15
CA GLU A 30 -21.37 -19.59 42.34
C GLU A 30 -22.33 -20.70 42.82
N PRO A 31 -23.12 -20.46 43.89
CA PRO A 31 -24.01 -21.44 44.46
C PRO A 31 -25.16 -21.75 43.48
N ILE A 32 -25.32 -23.04 43.18
CA ILE A 32 -26.40 -23.56 42.36
C ILE A 32 -27.74 -23.25 43.05
N ASP A 33 -28.58 -22.47 42.38
CA ASP A 33 -29.88 -22.00 42.84
C ASP A 33 -30.82 -23.20 43.14
N PRO A 34 -31.32 -23.38 44.38
CA PRO A 34 -32.05 -24.60 44.78
C PRO A 34 -33.45 -24.75 44.17
N ARG A 35 -33.82 -23.88 43.22
CA ARG A 35 -35.07 -23.97 42.45
C ARG A 35 -34.94 -24.72 41.12
N LEU A 36 -33.73 -25.09 40.68
CA LEU A 36 -33.59 -25.97 39.52
C LEU A 36 -33.79 -27.44 39.93
N SER A 37 -35.01 -27.94 39.75
CA SER A 37 -35.28 -29.38 39.77
C SER A 37 -34.68 -30.02 38.52
N LEU A 38 -33.83 -31.03 38.70
CA LEU A 38 -33.26 -31.89 37.63
C LEU A 38 -34.33 -32.59 36.77
N SER A 39 -35.62 -32.47 37.11
CA SER A 39 -36.75 -32.96 36.30
C SER A 39 -37.14 -32.04 35.13
N SER A 40 -36.56 -30.85 35.05
CA SER A 40 -36.86 -29.85 34.00
C SER A 40 -35.69 -29.65 33.03
N ARG A 41 -34.97 -30.73 32.69
CA ARG A 41 -34.08 -30.71 31.52
C ARG A 41 -34.94 -30.69 30.25
N PRO A 42 -34.79 -29.69 29.36
CA PRO A 42 -35.24 -29.84 27.99
C PRO A 42 -34.52 -31.04 27.39
N ARG A 43 -35.26 -31.94 26.76
CA ARG A 43 -34.72 -33.13 26.09
C ARG A 43 -33.74 -32.69 24.99
N ASP A 44 -32.74 -33.53 24.71
CA ASP A 44 -31.58 -33.21 23.85
C ASP A 44 -31.99 -32.81 22.41
N ASP A 45 -33.20 -33.21 21.97
CA ASP A 45 -33.84 -32.82 20.71
C ASP A 45 -34.21 -31.32 20.63
N GLN A 46 -34.43 -30.65 21.76
CA GLN A 46 -34.74 -29.22 21.81
C GLN A 46 -33.48 -28.35 22.00
N LEU A 47 -32.39 -28.94 22.49
CA LEU A 47 -31.14 -28.23 22.77
C LEU A 47 -30.38 -27.95 21.47
N ASP A 48 -30.33 -28.92 20.56
CA ASP A 48 -29.68 -28.77 19.25
C ASP A 48 -30.40 -27.73 18.39
N ASP A 49 -31.73 -27.77 18.30
CA ASP A 49 -32.47 -26.82 17.46
C ASP A 49 -32.38 -25.39 18.01
N GLY A 50 -32.45 -25.20 19.33
CA GLY A 50 -32.35 -23.88 19.96
C GLY A 50 -30.95 -23.28 19.87
N LEU A 51 -29.93 -24.10 20.13
CA LEU A 51 -28.52 -23.70 20.04
C LEU A 51 -28.10 -23.47 18.59
N VAL A 52 -28.51 -24.35 17.66
CA VAL A 52 -28.31 -24.16 16.22
C VAL A 52 -29.01 -22.90 15.75
N LYS A 53 -30.22 -22.60 16.25
CA LYS A 53 -30.92 -21.37 15.87
C LYS A 53 -30.22 -20.13 16.42
N GLN A 54 -29.72 -20.14 17.66
CA GLN A 54 -28.93 -19.05 18.23
C GLN A 54 -27.56 -18.89 17.54
N LEU A 55 -26.84 -20.00 17.31
CA LEU A 55 -25.57 -19.99 16.59
C LEU A 55 -25.76 -19.61 15.13
N SER A 56 -26.85 -20.01 14.48
CA SER A 56 -27.19 -19.57 13.12
C SER A 56 -27.51 -18.09 13.08
N HIS A 57 -28.17 -17.54 14.10
CA HIS A 57 -28.42 -16.11 14.22
C HIS A 57 -27.13 -15.32 14.48
N LEU A 58 -26.21 -15.86 15.26
CA LEU A 58 -24.89 -15.26 15.51
C LEU A 58 -23.99 -15.36 14.26
N VAL A 59 -24.02 -16.49 13.54
CA VAL A 59 -23.33 -16.70 12.26
C VAL A 59 -23.92 -15.85 11.13
N HIS A 60 -25.24 -15.65 11.09
CA HIS A 60 -25.89 -14.78 10.11
C HIS A 60 -25.78 -13.29 10.49
N SER A 61 -25.59 -12.96 11.78
CA SER A 61 -25.32 -11.60 12.22
C SER A 61 -23.89 -11.15 11.93
N GLU A 62 -22.93 -12.08 11.88
CA GLU A 62 -21.55 -11.80 11.44
C GLU A 62 -21.41 -11.74 9.90
N HIS A 63 -22.32 -12.40 9.16
CA HIS A 63 -22.38 -12.29 7.70
C HIS A 63 -23.26 -11.10 7.26
N HIS A 64 -22.82 -9.88 7.59
CA HIS A 64 -23.22 -8.69 6.85
C HIS A 64 -22.70 -8.81 5.40
N LYS A 65 -23.48 -9.52 4.58
CA LYS A 65 -23.29 -9.71 3.14
C LYS A 65 -23.32 -8.37 2.37
N GLY A 66 -23.73 -7.28 3.03
CA GLY A 66 -23.66 -5.91 2.52
C GLY A 66 -22.25 -5.30 2.48
N ASP A 67 -21.29 -5.83 3.25
CA ASP A 67 -19.92 -5.32 3.27
C ASP A 67 -18.98 -6.03 2.29
N LEU A 68 -19.36 -7.21 1.80
CA LEU A 68 -18.58 -7.95 0.80
C LEU A 68 -18.97 -7.60 -0.63
N GLU A 69 -20.12 -6.96 -0.85
CA GLU A 69 -20.55 -6.49 -2.18
C GLU A 69 -20.04 -5.07 -2.49
N LYS A 70 -19.70 -4.28 -1.46
CA LYS A 70 -19.16 -2.92 -1.63
C LYS A 70 -17.66 -2.84 -1.89
N ILE A 71 -16.95 -3.98 -1.89
CA ILE A 71 -15.63 -4.07 -2.53
C ILE A 71 -15.85 -4.55 -3.98
N SER A 72 -16.76 -3.90 -4.70
CA SER A 72 -16.65 -3.87 -6.16
C SER A 72 -15.42 -3.02 -6.45
N VAL A 73 -14.23 -3.63 -6.42
CA VAL A 73 -13.05 -2.97 -6.97
C VAL A 73 -13.40 -2.70 -8.41
N ASP A 74 -13.58 -1.43 -8.72
CA ASP A 74 -13.98 -1.01 -10.04
C ASP A 74 -12.93 -1.55 -11.03
N SER A 75 -13.39 -2.26 -12.06
CA SER A 75 -12.49 -2.94 -12.99
C SER A 75 -11.57 -1.94 -13.69
N ASP A 76 -11.99 -0.68 -13.76
CA ASP A 76 -11.27 0.39 -14.40
C ASP A 76 -10.08 0.80 -13.53
N GLU A 77 -10.27 0.97 -12.21
CA GLU A 77 -9.20 1.23 -11.24
C GLU A 77 -8.15 0.10 -11.22
N ILE A 78 -8.57 -1.16 -11.34
CA ILE A 78 -7.63 -2.29 -11.49
C ILE A 78 -6.86 -2.20 -12.80
N ILE A 79 -7.52 -1.87 -13.92
CA ILE A 79 -6.87 -1.74 -15.22
C ILE A 79 -5.85 -0.59 -15.18
N TYR A 80 -6.17 0.55 -14.56
CA TYR A 80 -5.23 1.67 -14.38
C TYR A 80 -4.07 1.30 -13.46
N PHE A 81 -4.33 0.59 -12.37
CA PHE A 81 -3.29 0.07 -11.49
C PHE A 81 -2.35 -0.89 -12.24
N LEU A 82 -2.88 -1.82 -13.03
CA LEU A 82 -2.10 -2.75 -13.85
C LEU A 82 -1.33 -2.03 -14.98
N ALA A 83 -1.94 -1.06 -15.63
CA ALA A 83 -1.29 -0.22 -16.64
C ALA A 83 -0.16 0.62 -16.03
N TRP A 84 -0.37 1.13 -14.82
CA TRP A 84 0.66 1.82 -14.04
C TRP A 84 1.82 0.89 -13.67
N VAL A 85 1.55 -0.32 -13.15
CA VAL A 85 2.59 -1.31 -12.83
C VAL A 85 3.41 -1.65 -14.08
N LYS A 86 2.77 -1.75 -15.26
CA LYS A 86 3.50 -1.94 -16.53
C LYS A 86 4.42 -0.75 -16.85
N GLN A 87 3.95 0.49 -16.72
CA GLN A 87 4.74 1.68 -17.02
C GLN A 87 5.90 1.89 -16.04
N LEU A 88 5.72 1.53 -14.76
CA LEU A 88 6.76 1.62 -13.74
C LEU A 88 8.00 0.79 -14.10
N LYS A 89 7.80 -0.42 -14.63
CA LYS A 89 8.89 -1.31 -15.05
C LYS A 89 9.75 -0.70 -16.16
N ILE A 90 9.12 -0.02 -17.12
CA ILE A 90 9.81 0.61 -18.25
C ILE A 90 10.64 1.79 -17.75
N LYS A 91 10.05 2.66 -16.92
CA LYS A 91 10.70 3.86 -16.38
C LYS A 91 11.89 3.52 -15.47
N ALA A 92 11.78 2.49 -14.62
CA ALA A 92 12.86 2.04 -13.74
C ALA A 92 14.07 1.49 -14.50
N SER A 93 13.83 0.81 -15.62
CA SER A 93 14.90 0.17 -16.41
C SER A 93 15.79 1.17 -17.15
N CYS A 94 15.35 2.42 -17.31
CA CYS A 94 16.01 3.41 -18.17
C CYS A 94 17.40 3.87 -17.68
N ALA A 95 17.65 3.83 -16.37
CA ALA A 95 18.96 4.13 -15.81
C ALA A 95 19.96 3.00 -16.13
N SER A 96 19.52 1.74 -16.00
CA SER A 96 20.35 0.56 -16.27
C SER A 96 20.69 0.44 -17.75
N THR A 97 19.72 0.64 -18.64
CA THR A 97 19.96 0.60 -20.09
C THR A 97 20.88 1.71 -20.58
N TYR A 98 20.89 2.86 -19.90
CA TYR A 98 21.81 3.96 -20.21
C TYR A 98 23.25 3.58 -19.92
N ASN A 99 23.51 3.01 -18.72
CA ASN A 99 24.85 2.55 -18.36
C ASN A 99 25.37 1.46 -19.30
N MET A 100 24.50 0.55 -19.74
CA MET A 100 24.87 -0.45 -20.75
C MET A 100 25.26 0.17 -22.10
N GLY A 101 24.66 1.31 -22.46
CA GLY A 101 24.95 2.04 -23.70
C GLY A 101 26.14 3.00 -23.64
N PHE A 102 26.78 3.18 -22.48
CA PHE A 102 27.93 4.07 -22.30
C PHE A 102 29.06 3.88 -23.32
N PRO A 103 29.59 2.66 -23.52
CA PRO A 103 30.73 2.47 -24.42
C PRO A 103 30.39 2.85 -25.87
N SER A 104 29.16 2.62 -26.31
CA SER A 104 28.70 3.03 -27.65
C SER A 104 28.54 4.55 -27.75
N MET A 105 27.94 5.18 -26.73
CA MET A 105 27.70 6.62 -26.69
C MET A 105 28.99 7.45 -26.70
N LEU A 106 30.03 6.98 -25.99
CA LEU A 106 31.35 7.60 -25.99
C LEU A 106 31.98 7.59 -27.39
N ARG A 107 31.77 6.51 -28.15
CA ARG A 107 32.28 6.34 -29.51
C ARG A 107 31.50 7.19 -30.52
N ASP A 108 30.19 7.15 -30.44
CA ASP A 108 29.30 7.77 -31.45
C ASP A 108 29.20 9.29 -31.26
N LEU A 109 29.14 9.77 -30.01
CA LEU A 109 29.02 11.20 -29.70
C LEU A 109 30.37 11.89 -29.40
N ASN A 110 31.50 11.15 -29.46
CA ASN A 110 32.84 11.65 -29.13
C ASN A 110 32.89 12.42 -27.80
N CYS A 111 32.18 11.91 -26.78
CA CYS A 111 32.06 12.55 -25.47
C CYS A 111 33.01 11.94 -24.43
N THR A 112 33.24 12.66 -23.33
CA THR A 112 34.04 12.13 -22.21
C THR A 112 33.16 11.30 -21.26
N PRO A 113 33.72 10.31 -20.54
CA PRO A 113 32.97 9.54 -19.54
C PRO A 113 32.36 10.41 -18.45
N PHE A 114 33.00 11.55 -18.15
CA PHE A 114 32.43 12.55 -17.24
C PHE A 114 31.10 13.11 -17.76
N GLN A 115 31.00 13.47 -19.04
CA GLN A 115 29.76 13.99 -19.63
C GLN A 115 28.64 12.94 -19.66
N ALA A 116 28.98 11.68 -19.96
CA ALA A 116 28.01 10.58 -19.92
C ALA A 116 27.44 10.37 -18.49
N ASN A 117 28.31 10.40 -17.47
CA ASN A 117 27.91 10.33 -16.06
C ASN A 117 27.02 11.50 -15.65
N VAL A 118 27.34 12.72 -16.08
CA VAL A 118 26.48 13.90 -15.83
C VAL A 118 25.07 13.65 -16.36
N GLY A 119 24.92 13.04 -17.55
CA GLY A 119 23.63 12.62 -18.11
C GLY A 119 22.82 11.68 -17.20
N LEU A 120 23.49 10.76 -16.50
CA LEU A 120 22.85 9.86 -15.55
C LEU A 120 22.45 10.60 -14.26
N SER A 121 23.31 11.47 -13.75
CA SER A 121 23.06 12.25 -12.54
C SER A 121 21.91 13.25 -12.71
N VAL A 122 21.84 13.95 -13.86
CA VAL A 122 20.74 14.90 -14.11
C VAL A 122 19.39 14.21 -14.26
N TYR A 123 19.36 12.95 -14.74
CA TYR A 123 18.13 12.16 -14.74
C TYR A 123 17.62 11.94 -13.31
N ALA A 124 18.52 11.57 -12.38
CA ALA A 124 18.18 11.42 -10.97
C ALA A 124 17.74 12.74 -10.32
N LEU A 125 18.38 13.87 -10.67
CA LEU A 125 17.98 15.20 -10.20
C LEU A 125 16.57 15.57 -10.70
N GLY A 126 16.29 15.40 -11.99
CA GLY A 126 14.96 15.62 -12.55
C GLY A 126 13.91 14.73 -11.88
N PHE A 127 14.27 13.48 -11.58
CA PHE A 127 13.39 12.55 -10.90
C PHE A 127 13.09 12.94 -9.44
N GLY A 128 14.03 13.60 -8.75
CA GLY A 128 13.87 14.02 -7.35
C GLY A 128 13.17 15.37 -7.16
N VAL A 129 13.40 16.34 -8.06
CA VAL A 129 12.90 17.71 -7.91
C VAL A 129 11.46 17.86 -8.41
N VAL A 130 11.13 17.24 -9.53
CA VAL A 130 9.85 17.41 -10.22
C VAL A 130 8.63 16.86 -9.46
N PRO A 131 8.73 15.78 -8.65
CA PRO A 131 7.65 15.33 -7.77
C PRO A 131 7.09 16.42 -6.86
N LEU A 132 7.93 17.35 -6.40
CA LEU A 132 7.52 18.39 -5.46
C LEU A 132 6.45 19.32 -6.07
N VAL A 133 6.59 19.63 -7.36
CA VAL A 133 5.61 20.44 -8.10
C VAL A 133 4.46 19.58 -8.59
N THR A 134 4.77 18.36 -9.06
CA THR A 134 3.79 17.46 -9.67
C THR A 134 2.79 16.92 -8.66
N ALA A 135 3.16 16.82 -7.38
CA ALA A 135 2.26 16.44 -6.29
C ALA A 135 1.08 17.40 -6.18
N SER A 136 1.35 18.71 -6.09
CA SER A 136 0.30 19.74 -6.02
C SER A 136 -0.55 19.77 -7.29
N PHE A 137 0.09 19.58 -8.44
CA PHE A 137 -0.60 19.57 -9.74
C PHE A 137 -1.56 18.38 -9.92
N SER A 138 -1.30 17.27 -9.21
CA SER A 138 -2.11 16.05 -9.32
C SER A 138 -3.48 16.16 -8.66
N GLU A 139 -3.61 17.05 -7.67
CA GLU A 139 -4.87 17.30 -6.96
C GLU A 139 -5.82 18.17 -7.79
N GLU A 140 -5.27 19.07 -8.60
CA GLU A 140 -6.06 20.08 -9.33
C GLU A 140 -6.44 19.64 -10.76
N PHE A 141 -5.59 18.85 -11.44
CA PHE A 141 -5.84 18.40 -12.81
C PHE A 141 -6.46 17.00 -12.92
N GLY A 142 -6.64 16.30 -11.80
CA GLY A 142 -7.10 14.93 -11.76
C GLY A 142 -6.02 13.92 -12.20
N ARG A 143 -6.14 12.67 -11.74
CA ARG A 143 -5.08 11.66 -11.88
C ARG A 143 -4.92 11.15 -13.31
N HIS A 144 -6.02 10.96 -14.01
CA HIS A 144 -6.06 10.35 -15.34
C HIS A 144 -5.26 11.12 -16.41
N PRO A 145 -5.46 12.43 -16.64
CA PRO A 145 -4.68 13.18 -17.63
C PRO A 145 -3.20 13.29 -17.25
N LEU A 146 -2.88 13.27 -15.96
CA LEU A 146 -1.49 13.32 -15.47
C LEU A 146 -0.73 12.04 -15.81
N TYR A 147 -1.37 10.86 -15.68
CA TYR A 147 -0.78 9.60 -16.13
C TYR A 147 -0.52 9.57 -17.63
N LEU A 148 -1.50 10.00 -18.42
CA LEU A 148 -1.38 9.98 -19.87
C LEU A 148 -0.34 10.99 -20.38
N GLY A 149 -0.37 12.21 -19.86
CA GLY A 149 0.58 13.27 -20.20
C GLY A 149 2.02 12.92 -19.83
N SER A 150 2.24 12.36 -18.64
CA SER A 150 3.58 11.92 -18.22
C SER A 150 4.07 10.70 -19.01
N ALA A 151 3.19 9.77 -19.39
CA ALA A 151 3.55 8.63 -20.23
C ALA A 151 3.96 9.06 -21.66
N VAL A 152 3.17 9.95 -22.28
CA VAL A 152 3.48 10.49 -23.61
C VAL A 152 4.74 11.35 -23.57
N GLY A 153 4.88 12.23 -22.57
CA GLY A 153 6.07 13.06 -22.38
C GLY A 153 7.33 12.23 -22.19
N PHE A 154 7.26 11.15 -21.40
CA PHE A 154 8.37 10.23 -21.22
C PHE A 154 8.78 9.54 -22.52
N LEU A 155 7.80 9.05 -23.30
CA LEU A 155 8.04 8.40 -24.59
C LEU A 155 8.68 9.36 -25.60
N LEU A 156 8.17 10.59 -25.70
CA LEU A 156 8.71 11.61 -26.58
C LEU A 156 10.17 11.92 -26.24
N MET A 157 10.48 12.13 -24.96
CA MET A 157 11.86 12.38 -24.53
C MET A 157 12.77 11.15 -24.79
N TYR A 158 12.22 9.93 -24.71
CA TYR A 158 12.96 8.72 -25.09
C TYR A 158 13.35 8.73 -26.56
N VAL A 159 12.44 9.12 -27.45
CA VAL A 159 12.72 9.28 -28.89
C VAL A 159 13.74 10.40 -29.14
N VAL A 160 13.62 11.53 -28.43
CA VAL A 160 14.59 12.64 -28.54
C VAL A 160 16.00 12.19 -28.17
N VAL A 161 16.16 11.41 -27.09
CA VAL A 161 17.46 10.85 -26.70
C VAL A 161 17.97 9.85 -27.73
N ALA A 162 17.09 9.07 -28.37
CA ALA A 162 17.47 8.13 -29.43
C ALA A 162 17.93 8.83 -30.72
N MET A 163 17.40 10.02 -31.02
CA MET A 163 17.79 10.85 -32.18
C MET A 163 18.87 11.89 -31.87
N ALA A 164 19.42 11.88 -30.65
CA ALA A 164 20.36 12.91 -30.22
C ALA A 164 21.72 12.74 -30.91
N ASN A 165 22.11 13.75 -31.70
CA ASN A 165 23.43 13.83 -32.34
C ASN A 165 24.49 14.51 -31.47
N ASN A 166 24.10 15.05 -30.31
CA ASN A 166 24.98 15.79 -29.40
C ASN A 166 24.75 15.39 -27.95
N ILE A 167 25.82 15.38 -27.14
CA ILE A 167 25.75 14.98 -25.72
C ILE A 167 24.90 15.96 -24.91
N GLN A 168 24.87 17.24 -25.27
CA GLN A 168 24.02 18.24 -24.61
C GLN A 168 22.54 17.92 -24.78
N THR A 169 22.12 17.47 -25.97
CA THR A 169 20.75 17.05 -26.24
C THR A 169 20.39 15.81 -25.42
N VAL A 170 21.33 14.87 -25.27
CA VAL A 170 21.15 13.71 -24.38
C VAL A 170 20.96 14.16 -22.94
N ILE A 171 21.78 15.08 -22.42
CA ILE A 171 21.70 15.59 -21.04
C ILE A 171 20.35 16.28 -20.78
N VAL A 172 19.92 17.17 -21.68
CA VAL A 172 18.63 17.88 -21.54
C VAL A 172 17.47 16.89 -21.67
N GLY A 173 17.50 16.01 -22.66
CA GLY A 173 16.50 14.96 -22.85
C GLY A 173 16.39 14.05 -21.63
N ARG A 174 17.51 13.74 -20.98
CA ARG A 174 17.57 12.94 -19.74
C ARG A 174 16.96 13.66 -18.54
N LEU A 175 17.23 14.95 -18.37
CA LEU A 175 16.61 15.75 -17.30
C LEU A 175 15.08 15.74 -17.44
N LEU A 176 14.59 16.02 -18.65
CA LEU A 176 13.15 16.04 -18.94
C LEU A 176 12.53 14.63 -18.86
N GLN A 177 13.25 13.60 -19.32
CA GLN A 177 12.82 12.21 -19.19
C GLN A 177 12.69 11.80 -17.72
N GLY A 178 13.62 12.22 -16.85
CA GLY A 178 13.54 12.02 -15.40
C GLY A 178 12.35 12.76 -14.78
N ALA A 179 12.11 14.01 -15.23
CA ALA A 179 10.97 14.83 -14.82
C ALA A 179 9.63 14.10 -15.04
N PHE A 180 9.34 13.72 -16.29
CA PHE A 180 8.11 12.99 -16.64
C PHE A 180 8.09 11.53 -16.13
N GLY A 181 9.27 10.97 -15.85
CA GLY A 181 9.42 9.67 -15.22
C GLY A 181 8.89 9.65 -13.78
N SER A 182 9.09 10.75 -13.05
CA SER A 182 8.83 10.84 -11.61
C SER A 182 7.36 10.94 -11.22
N THR A 183 6.51 11.49 -12.10
CA THR A 183 5.06 11.61 -11.91
C THR A 183 4.41 10.28 -11.50
N GLY A 184 4.90 9.16 -12.06
CA GLY A 184 4.40 7.83 -11.73
C GLY A 184 4.67 7.41 -10.28
N ALA A 185 5.77 7.86 -9.68
CA ALA A 185 6.11 7.55 -8.29
C ALA A 185 5.32 8.43 -7.31
N THR A 186 5.03 9.68 -7.66
CA THR A 186 4.24 10.60 -6.81
C THR A 186 2.78 10.16 -6.67
N MET A 187 2.19 9.68 -7.75
CA MET A 187 0.76 9.35 -7.80
C MET A 187 0.38 8.08 -7.03
N VAL A 188 1.36 7.23 -6.68
CA VAL A 188 1.09 5.92 -6.04
C VAL A 188 0.39 6.05 -4.70
N GLY A 189 0.80 7.02 -3.88
CA GLY A 189 0.19 7.26 -2.57
C GLY A 189 -1.27 7.66 -2.73
N GLY A 190 -1.54 8.52 -3.71
CA GLY A 190 -2.90 8.88 -4.08
C GLY A 190 -3.74 7.66 -4.44
N THR A 191 -3.30 6.83 -5.40
CA THR A 191 -4.11 5.69 -5.89
C THR A 191 -4.46 4.71 -4.78
N ILE A 192 -3.50 4.43 -3.88
CA ILE A 192 -3.74 3.57 -2.73
C ILE A 192 -4.81 4.15 -1.80
N THR A 193 -4.83 5.48 -1.64
CA THR A 193 -5.82 6.17 -0.80
C THR A 193 -7.22 6.13 -1.42
N ASP A 194 -7.33 6.12 -2.75
CA ASP A 194 -8.63 6.02 -3.43
C ASP A 194 -9.22 4.61 -3.37
N ILE A 195 -8.36 3.58 -3.35
CA ILE A 195 -8.79 2.18 -3.19
C ILE A 195 -9.31 1.94 -1.75
N TRP A 196 -8.80 2.68 -0.78
CA TRP A 196 -9.17 2.54 0.62
C TRP A 196 -10.23 3.57 1.02
N SER A 197 -11.52 3.26 0.80
CA SER A 197 -12.59 4.10 1.33
C SER A 197 -12.49 4.20 2.86
N PRO A 198 -12.62 5.39 3.46
CA PRO A 198 -12.74 5.52 4.91
C PRO A 198 -13.94 4.68 5.35
N ARG A 199 -13.67 3.65 6.17
CA ARG A 199 -14.72 2.95 6.90
C ARG A 199 -15.19 3.89 8.00
N GLU A 200 -16.43 4.34 7.89
CA GLU A 200 -17.18 4.97 8.99
C GLU A 200 -17.51 3.93 10.07
#